data_AF-A0A946XIB2-F1
#
_entry.id   AF-A0A946XIB2-F1
#
_cell.length_a   1.000
_cell.length_b   1.000
_cell.length_c   1.000
_cell.angle_alpha   90.00
_cell.angle_beta   90.00
_cell.angle_gamma   90.00
#
_symmetry.space_group_name_H-M   'P 1'
#
loop_
_entity.id
_entity.type
_entity.pdbx_description
1 polymer ?
#
loop_
_entity_poly.entity_id
_entity_poly.type
_entity_poly.pdbx_seq_one_letter_code
_entity_poly.pdbx_strand_id
1 'polypeptide(L)'
;DHWDVIEGQGSLFHPGYSSVSTGLLMGSQPDAFVVCSEALRTHIKGWPDFELPSIQAVIDRTIDLGKQVNPDIACVGISVNTSTLPAHERAAYLENLSHLYGLPAIDPIATGADAIIDALLGSE
;
A
#
# COMPACT_ATOMS: atom_id res chain seq x y z
N ASP A 1 -17.32 -7.70 -16.96
CA ASP A 1 -16.49 -7.31 -15.81
C ASP A 1 -15.03 -7.54 -16.12
N HIS A 2 -14.22 -6.52 -15.86
CA HIS A 2 -12.76 -6.56 -15.96
C HIS A 2 -12.18 -5.65 -14.88
N TRP A 3 -10.93 -5.90 -14.51
CA TRP A 3 -10.17 -5.05 -13.60
C TRP A 3 -9.08 -4.33 -14.37
N ASP A 4 -8.95 -3.03 -14.13
CA ASP A 4 -7.77 -2.26 -14.53
C ASP A 4 -6.78 -2.22 -13.37
N VAL A 5 -5.59 -2.77 -13.59
CA VAL A 5 -4.51 -2.76 -12.59
C VAL A 5 -3.53 -1.66 -12.95
N ILE A 6 -3.48 -0.63 -12.11
CA ILE A 6 -2.70 0.58 -12.37
C ILE A 6 -1.42 0.54 -11.53
N GLU A 7 -0.28 0.59 -12.21
CA GLU A 7 1.02 0.64 -11.55
C GLU A 7 1.18 1.96 -10.77
N GLY A 8 1.39 1.86 -9.45
CA GLY A 8 1.64 3.02 -8.61
C GLY A 8 2.96 3.73 -8.93
N GLN A 9 3.00 5.04 -8.76
CA GLN A 9 4.19 5.86 -9.00
C GLN A 9 4.44 6.81 -7.83
N GLY A 10 5.67 6.83 -7.30
CA GLY A 10 6.09 7.72 -6.21
C GLY A 10 5.42 7.41 -4.86
N SER A 11 5.23 8.45 -4.06
CA SER A 11 4.40 8.42 -2.84
C SER A 11 3.86 9.83 -2.56
N LEU A 12 2.64 9.91 -2.00
CA LEU A 12 2.02 11.18 -1.56
C LEU A 12 2.89 11.94 -0.53
N PHE A 13 3.77 11.23 0.18
CA PHE A 13 4.69 11.80 1.16
C PHE A 13 6.10 12.06 0.60
N HIS A 14 6.37 11.69 -0.65
CA HIS A 14 7.68 11.88 -1.25
C HIS A 14 7.88 13.34 -1.68
N PRO A 15 8.94 14.04 -1.23
CA PRO A 15 9.13 15.47 -1.50
C PRO A 15 9.24 15.78 -3.00
N GLY A 16 9.91 14.92 -3.76
CA GLY A 16 10.06 15.09 -5.22
C GLY A 16 8.99 14.43 -6.10
N TYR A 17 8.11 13.57 -5.57
CA TYR A 17 7.23 12.72 -6.38
C TYR A 17 5.76 12.72 -5.94
N SER A 18 5.40 13.48 -4.91
CA SER A 18 4.01 13.58 -4.41
C SER A 18 3.03 14.06 -5.48
N SER A 19 3.46 14.97 -6.36
CA SER A 19 2.64 15.45 -7.49
C SER A 19 2.30 14.33 -8.48
N VAL A 20 3.21 13.38 -8.69
CA VAL A 20 2.99 12.23 -9.59
C VAL A 20 1.93 11.30 -8.99
N SER A 21 2.09 10.92 -7.71
CA SER A 21 1.13 10.05 -7.03
C SER A 21 -0.25 10.70 -6.94
N THR A 22 -0.30 12.02 -6.69
CA THR A 22 -1.56 12.77 -6.64
C THR A 22 -2.22 12.78 -8.01
N GLY A 23 -1.48 13.09 -9.08
CA GLY A 23 -2.03 13.08 -10.43
C GLY A 23 -2.57 11.71 -10.84
N LEU A 24 -1.85 10.63 -10.49
CA LEU A 24 -2.29 9.26 -10.74
C LEU A 24 -3.59 8.95 -9.99
N LEU A 25 -3.63 9.19 -8.67
CA LEU A 25 -4.81 8.94 -7.83
C LEU A 25 -6.05 9.67 -8.34
N MET A 26 -5.92 10.96 -8.66
CA MET A 26 -7.03 11.78 -9.14
C MET A 26 -7.48 11.38 -10.54
N GLY A 27 -6.53 10.99 -11.41
CA GLY A 27 -6.82 10.59 -12.78
C GLY A 27 -7.45 9.22 -12.90
N SER A 28 -7.03 8.26 -12.06
CA SER A 28 -7.53 6.90 -12.10
C SER A 28 -8.82 6.67 -11.32
N GLN A 29 -9.10 7.50 -10.30
CA GLN A 29 -10.33 7.43 -9.50
C GLN A 29 -10.59 6.00 -8.95
N PRO A 30 -9.58 5.36 -8.33
CA PRO A 30 -9.62 3.92 -8.12
C PRO A 30 -10.67 3.53 -7.08
N ASP A 31 -11.34 2.40 -7.30
CA ASP A 31 -12.25 1.79 -6.31
C ASP A 31 -11.48 1.25 -5.10
N ALA A 32 -10.26 0.76 -5.34
CA ALA A 32 -9.42 0.16 -4.32
C ALA A 32 -7.94 0.50 -4.53
N PHE A 33 -7.18 0.53 -3.44
CA PHE A 33 -5.72 0.66 -3.49
C PHE A 33 -5.02 -0.28 -2.49
N VAL A 34 -3.76 -0.59 -2.78
CA VAL A 34 -2.87 -1.37 -1.94
C VAL A 34 -1.70 -0.49 -1.50
N VAL A 35 -1.38 -0.47 -0.21
CA VAL A 35 -0.21 0.26 0.29
C VAL A 35 1.04 -0.60 0.08
N CYS A 36 2.01 -0.08 -0.66
CA CYS A 36 3.31 -0.72 -0.87
C CYS A 36 4.36 -0.19 0.12
N SER A 37 5.05 -1.10 0.81
CA SER A 37 6.11 -0.76 1.78
C SER A 37 7.32 -1.70 1.68
N GLU A 38 8.39 -1.32 2.34
CA GLU A 38 9.61 -2.12 2.49
C GLU A 38 9.88 -2.34 3.97
N ALA A 39 10.08 -3.60 4.38
CA ALA A 39 10.26 -3.94 5.78
C ALA A 39 11.47 -3.22 6.39
N LEU A 40 11.29 -2.69 7.60
CA LEU A 40 12.31 -1.99 8.40
C LEU A 40 12.87 -0.68 7.80
N ARG A 41 12.41 -0.25 6.62
CA ARG A 41 12.83 1.05 6.08
C ARG A 41 12.24 2.17 6.94
N THR A 42 13.07 3.14 7.32
CA THR A 42 12.66 4.27 8.18
C THR A 42 12.68 5.62 7.45
N HIS A 43 13.41 5.72 6.33
CA HIS A 43 13.57 6.95 5.57
C HIS A 43 13.33 6.75 4.09
N ILE A 44 13.02 7.84 3.39
CA ILE A 44 12.84 7.84 1.95
C ILE A 44 14.16 7.47 1.27
N LYS A 45 14.10 6.49 0.36
CA LYS A 45 15.28 6.01 -0.37
C LYS A 45 15.93 7.17 -1.14
N GLY A 46 17.20 7.44 -0.85
CA GLY A 46 17.97 8.54 -1.45
C GLY A 46 17.76 9.91 -0.80
N TRP A 47 16.92 10.00 0.24
CA TRP A 47 16.59 11.24 0.96
C TRP A 47 16.68 10.98 2.47
N PRO A 48 17.90 10.90 3.04
CA PRO A 48 18.13 10.43 4.41
C PRO A 48 17.56 11.35 5.49
N ASP A 49 17.29 12.62 5.18
CA ASP A 49 16.71 13.60 6.12
C ASP A 49 15.17 13.54 6.16
N PHE A 50 14.55 12.61 5.42
CA PHE A 50 13.10 12.50 5.30
C PHE A 50 12.63 11.13 5.82
N GLU A 51 12.04 11.13 7.02
CA GLU A 51 11.41 9.95 7.61
C GLU A 51 10.21 9.48 6.78
N LEU A 52 9.94 8.18 6.84
CA LEU A 52 8.75 7.62 6.22
C LEU A 52 7.50 7.90 7.06
N PRO A 53 6.35 8.11 6.39
CA PRO A 53 5.07 8.12 7.10
C PRO A 53 4.77 6.73 7.67
N SER A 54 3.91 6.69 8.69
CA SER A 54 3.27 5.43 9.07
C SER A 54 2.36 4.93 7.93
N ILE A 55 2.12 3.62 7.87
CA ILE A 55 1.17 3.05 6.90
C ILE A 55 -0.22 3.67 7.10
N GLN A 56 -0.64 3.91 8.35
CA GLN A 56 -1.92 4.59 8.62
C GLN A 56 -1.99 5.98 7.96
N ALA A 57 -0.93 6.78 8.08
CA ALA A 57 -0.89 8.10 7.45
C ALA A 57 -0.97 8.02 5.91
N VAL A 58 -0.39 6.97 5.31
CA VAL A 58 -0.54 6.70 3.87
C VAL A 58 -1.97 6.35 3.51
N ILE A 59 -2.62 5.46 4.27
CA ILE A 59 -4.02 5.08 4.08
C ILE A 59 -4.92 6.31 4.18
N ASP A 60 -4.84 7.04 5.30
CA ASP A 60 -5.70 8.19 5.60
C ASP A 60 -5.58 9.27 4.53
N ARG A 61 -4.35 9.62 4.13
CA ARG A 61 -4.12 10.65 3.11
C ARG A 61 -4.63 10.22 1.74
N THR A 62 -4.48 8.95 1.39
CA THR A 62 -4.95 8.43 0.10
C THR A 62 -6.47 8.48 0.05
N ILE A 63 -7.15 8.09 1.13
CA ILE A 63 -8.61 8.15 1.23
C ILE A 63 -9.10 9.60 1.20
N ASP A 64 -8.49 10.49 1.98
CA ASP A 64 -8.87 11.92 2.06
C ASP A 64 -8.83 12.59 0.68
N LEU A 65 -7.76 12.36 -0.10
CA LEU A 65 -7.64 12.89 -1.45
C LEU A 65 -8.54 12.15 -2.46
N GLY A 66 -8.53 10.82 -2.43
CA GLY A 66 -9.25 9.99 -3.39
C GLY A 66 -10.77 10.15 -3.33
N LYS A 67 -11.33 10.39 -2.13
CA LYS A 67 -12.77 10.60 -1.95
C LYS A 67 -13.35 11.80 -2.69
N GLN A 68 -12.50 12.73 -3.12
CA GLN A 68 -12.91 13.85 -3.98
C GLN A 68 -13.38 13.40 -5.36
N VAL A 69 -12.88 12.26 -5.85
CA VAL A 69 -13.17 11.73 -7.19
C VAL A 69 -13.88 10.38 -7.16
N ASN A 70 -13.66 9.57 -6.12
CA ASN A 70 -14.37 8.32 -5.88
C ASN A 70 -14.70 8.18 -4.39
N PRO A 71 -15.95 8.44 -3.95
CA PRO A 71 -16.35 8.37 -2.55
C PRO A 71 -16.16 7.01 -1.89
N ASP A 72 -16.15 5.94 -2.69
CA ASP A 72 -16.13 4.55 -2.25
C ASP A 72 -14.70 3.95 -2.19
N ILE A 73 -13.68 4.75 -2.52
CA ILE A 73 -12.27 4.32 -2.48
C ILE A 73 -11.90 3.68 -1.12
N ALA A 74 -11.30 2.49 -1.18
CA ALA A 74 -10.87 1.75 0.01
C ALA A 74 -9.43 1.22 -0.10
N CYS A 75 -8.75 1.14 1.04
CA CYS A 75 -7.52 0.36 1.14
C CYS A 75 -7.90 -1.11 1.32
N VAL A 76 -7.40 -1.99 0.46
CA VAL A 76 -7.75 -3.42 0.46
C VAL A 76 -6.60 -4.32 0.93
N GLY A 77 -5.43 -3.75 1.18
CA GLY A 77 -4.30 -4.53 1.65
C GLY A 77 -2.98 -3.77 1.70
N ILE A 78 -1.98 -4.46 2.23
CA ILE A 78 -0.62 -3.97 2.38
C ILE A 78 0.31 -4.95 1.69
N SER A 79 1.04 -4.47 0.69
CA SER A 79 2.11 -5.20 0.03
C SER A 79 3.45 -4.79 0.63
N VAL A 80 4.19 -5.75 1.19
CA VAL A 80 5.45 -5.51 1.86
C VAL A 80 6.56 -6.29 1.16
N ASN A 81 7.61 -5.59 0.74
CA ASN A 81 8.86 -6.25 0.42
C ASN A 81 9.57 -6.68 1.71
N THR A 82 9.60 -7.99 1.97
CA THR A 82 10.23 -8.59 3.16
C THR A 82 11.62 -9.16 2.86
N SER A 83 12.21 -8.87 1.70
CA SER A 83 13.49 -9.45 1.27
C SER A 83 14.66 -9.15 2.22
N THR A 84 14.60 -8.05 2.96
CA THR A 84 15.59 -7.63 3.98
C THR A 84 15.44 -8.37 5.31
N LEU A 85 14.30 -9.03 5.54
CA LEU A 85 14.05 -9.80 6.77
C LEU A 85 14.61 -11.23 6.66
N PRO A 86 15.11 -11.79 7.76
CA PRO A 86 15.34 -13.22 7.89
C PRO A 86 14.07 -14.00 7.53
N ALA A 87 14.21 -15.10 6.78
CA ALA A 87 13.06 -15.88 6.28
C ALA A 87 12.09 -16.33 7.38
N HIS A 88 12.61 -16.64 8.58
CA HIS A 88 11.81 -17.08 9.72
C HIS A 88 11.02 -15.96 10.42
N GLU A 89 11.33 -14.69 10.15
CA GLU A 89 10.62 -13.53 10.73
C GLU A 89 9.52 -12.99 9.82
N ARG A 90 9.58 -13.29 8.52
CA ARG A 90 8.69 -12.69 7.50
C ARG A 90 7.21 -12.93 7.80
N ALA A 91 6.85 -14.16 8.14
CA ALA A 91 5.45 -14.52 8.43
C ALA A 91 4.92 -13.74 9.64
N ALA A 92 5.66 -13.72 10.74
CA ALA A 92 5.27 -12.99 11.95
C ALA A 92 5.20 -11.47 11.71
N TYR A 93 6.09 -10.92 10.89
CA TYR A 93 6.07 -9.51 10.52
C TYR A 93 4.78 -9.14 9.75
N LEU A 94 4.42 -9.95 8.75
CA LEU A 94 3.20 -9.75 7.97
C LEU A 94 1.95 -9.94 8.82
N GLU A 95 1.89 -10.97 9.67
CA GLU A 95 0.78 -11.22 10.59
C GLU A 95 0.55 -10.05 11.55
N ASN A 96 1.63 -9.50 12.11
CA ASN A 96 1.54 -8.33 12.98
C ASN A 96 0.99 -7.10 12.26
N LEU A 97 1.42 -6.85 11.01
CA LEU A 97 0.86 -5.76 10.21
C LEU A 97 -0.62 -6.00 9.90
N SER A 98 -0.98 -7.24 9.54
CA SER A 98 -2.35 -7.61 9.24
C SER A 98 -3.27 -7.33 10.42
N HIS A 99 -2.87 -7.76 11.63
CA HIS A 99 -3.60 -7.48 12.86
C HIS A 99 -3.65 -5.98 13.20
N LEU A 100 -2.55 -5.26 13.00
CA LEU A 100 -2.46 -3.84 13.35
C LEU A 100 -3.40 -2.98 12.49
N TYR A 101 -3.52 -3.28 11.21
CA TYR A 101 -4.30 -2.48 10.26
C TYR A 101 -5.67 -3.08 9.93
N GLY A 102 -5.95 -4.31 10.36
CA GLY A 102 -7.19 -5.02 10.02
C GLY A 102 -7.32 -5.28 8.51
N LEU A 103 -6.20 -5.43 7.82
CA LEU A 103 -6.11 -5.56 6.36
C LEU A 103 -5.14 -6.69 6.00
N PRO A 104 -5.35 -7.46 4.93
CA PRO A 104 -4.37 -8.43 4.48
C PRO A 104 -3.01 -7.79 4.24
N ALA A 105 -1.97 -8.32 4.88
CA ALA A 105 -0.58 -7.93 4.66
C ALA A 105 0.17 -9.11 4.04
N ILE A 106 0.76 -8.90 2.87
CA ILE A 106 1.42 -9.95 2.09
C ILE A 106 2.81 -9.51 1.62
N ASP A 107 3.64 -10.48 1.24
CA ASP A 107 4.77 -10.25 0.34
C ASP A 107 4.43 -10.92 -1.00
N PRO A 108 4.05 -10.18 -2.05
CA PRO A 108 3.58 -10.79 -3.29
C PRO A 108 4.66 -11.60 -4.02
N ILE A 109 5.94 -11.35 -3.74
CA ILE A 109 7.06 -12.08 -4.33
C ILE A 109 7.31 -13.39 -3.58
N ALA A 110 7.09 -13.42 -2.27
CA ALA A 110 7.33 -14.59 -1.45
C ALA A 110 6.11 -15.52 -1.29
N THR A 111 4.91 -14.94 -1.13
CA THR A 111 3.69 -15.66 -0.76
C THR A 111 2.54 -15.49 -1.75
N GLY A 112 2.72 -14.71 -2.81
CA GLY A 112 1.65 -14.41 -3.77
C GLY A 112 0.66 -13.35 -3.27
N ALA A 113 -0.37 -13.09 -4.07
CA ALA A 113 -1.31 -11.96 -3.88
C ALA A 113 -2.74 -12.37 -3.47
N ASP A 114 -2.98 -13.68 -3.31
CA ASP A 114 -4.32 -14.26 -3.16
C ASP A 114 -5.14 -13.59 -2.06
N ALA A 115 -4.56 -13.35 -0.87
CA ALA A 115 -5.29 -12.73 0.25
C ALA A 115 -5.83 -11.31 -0.03
N ILE A 116 -5.15 -10.52 -0.88
CA ILE A 116 -5.67 -9.21 -1.29
C ILE A 116 -6.74 -9.37 -2.38
N ILE A 117 -6.56 -10.33 -3.28
CA ILE A 117 -7.54 -10.63 -4.34
C ILE A 117 -8.85 -11.12 -3.72
N ASP A 118 -8.79 -12.00 -2.73
CA ASP A 118 -9.96 -12.50 -2.00
C ASP A 118 -10.68 -11.37 -1.25
N ALA A 119 -9.92 -10.43 -0.66
CA ALA A 119 -10.49 -9.25 -0.02
C ALA A 119 -11.19 -8.30 -1.02
N LEU A 120 -10.68 -8.21 -2.25
CA LEU A 120 -11.26 -7.39 -3.32
C LEU A 120 -12.54 -7.99 -3.92
N LEU A 121 -12.55 -9.30 -4.14
CA LEU A 121 -13.68 -10.00 -4.77
C LEU A 121 -14.81 -10.28 -3.79
N GLY A 122 -14.55 -10.15 -2.48
CA GLY A 122 -15.44 -10.60 -1.42
C GLY A 122 -15.33 -12.11 -1.25
N SER A 123 -15.23 -12.55 0.00
CA SER A 123 -15.33 -13.97 0.32
C SER A 123 -16.75 -14.45 -0.03
N GLU A 124 -16.90 -15.37 -0.98
CA GLU A 124 -18.16 -16.10 -1.16
C GLU A 124 -18.54 -16.89 0.10
#